data_AF-A0A9C9KNV1-F1
#
_entry.id   AF-A0A9C9KNV1-F1
#
_cell.length_a   1.000
_cell.length_b   1.000
_cell.length_c   1.000
_cell.angle_alpha   90.00
_cell.angle_beta   90.00
_cell.angle_gamma   90.00
#
_symmetry.space_group_name_H-M   'P 1'
#
loop_
_entity.id
_entity.type
_entity.pdbx_description
1 polymer ?
#
loop_
_entity_poly.entity_id
_entity_poly.type
_entity_poly.pdbx_seq_one_letter_code
_entity_poly.pdbx_strand_id
1 'polypeptide(L)'
;MRRDAEDRGMTALDAFSKAEDSVLSEQCQCTVIPRRVSGPVREIWGMQRKLEQRRPNQVRSLYQDKRFRAAYDFMQLRANIGELDQSHVDWWDRWQSADEEQRSAMCRESGSGQRAEHKPNKNRGNKGRPRRSRTRSRYRSRSKQQGTSN
;
A
#
# COMPACT_ATOMS: atom_id res chain seq x y z
N MET A 1 8.89 8.00 -16.19
CA MET A 1 8.22 6.85 -15.54
C MET A 1 7.38 7.23 -14.33
N ARG A 2 7.90 7.84 -13.25
CA ARG A 2 7.05 8.28 -12.11
C ARG A 2 6.05 9.39 -12.49
N ARG A 3 6.42 10.27 -13.44
CA ARG A 3 5.59 11.40 -13.90
C ARG A 3 4.46 11.02 -14.89
N ASP A 4 4.59 9.91 -15.62
CA ASP A 4 3.64 9.57 -16.71
C ASP A 4 2.37 8.84 -16.21
N ALA A 5 2.39 8.36 -14.96
CA ALA A 5 1.28 7.63 -14.35
C ALA A 5 0.22 8.54 -13.71
N GLU A 6 0.61 9.76 -13.31
CA GLU A 6 -0.27 10.72 -12.65
C GLU A 6 -1.31 11.32 -13.63
N ASP A 7 -1.00 11.34 -14.93
CA ASP A 7 -1.88 11.87 -15.99
C ASP A 7 -3.09 10.98 -16.35
N ARG A 8 -3.18 9.75 -15.82
CA ARG A 8 -4.27 8.80 -16.15
C ARG A 8 -5.16 8.42 -14.96
N GLY A 9 -5.02 9.08 -13.82
CA GLY A 9 -5.77 8.74 -12.60
C GLY A 9 -5.48 7.34 -12.05
N MET A 10 -4.36 6.73 -12.44
CA MET A 10 -3.95 5.41 -11.97
C MET A 10 -3.30 5.53 -10.59
N THR A 11 -3.58 4.59 -9.69
CA THR A 11 -2.92 4.57 -8.39
C THR A 11 -1.44 4.18 -8.54
N ALA A 12 -0.60 4.59 -7.59
CA ALA A 12 0.82 4.24 -7.60
C ALA A 12 1.09 2.73 -7.52
N LEU A 13 0.11 1.93 -7.08
CA LEU A 13 0.19 0.47 -7.08
C LEU A 13 -0.12 -0.09 -8.48
N ASP A 14 -1.16 0.42 -9.14
CA ASP A 14 -1.54 -0.01 -10.50
C ASP A 14 -0.46 0.33 -11.52
N ALA A 15 0.12 1.52 -11.39
CA ALA A 15 1.25 1.93 -12.23
C ALA A 15 2.46 1.00 -12.07
N PHE A 16 2.71 0.53 -10.85
CA PHE A 16 3.79 -0.41 -10.57
C PHE A 16 3.50 -1.78 -11.17
N SER A 17 2.33 -2.37 -10.91
CA SER A 17 1.93 -3.65 -11.49
C SER A 17 2.00 -3.64 -13.02
N LYS A 18 1.59 -2.52 -13.65
CA LYS A 18 1.68 -2.36 -15.10
C LYS A 18 3.13 -2.32 -15.59
N ALA A 19 4.03 -1.68 -14.85
CA ALA A 19 5.45 -1.69 -15.17
C ALA A 19 6.04 -3.09 -15.04
N GLU A 20 5.68 -3.84 -13.99
CA GLU A 20 6.10 -5.25 -13.82
C GLU A 20 5.65 -6.13 -15.00
N ASP A 21 4.39 -5.97 -15.42
CA ASP A 21 3.82 -6.69 -16.57
C ASP A 21 4.59 -6.37 -17.86
N SER A 22 4.90 -5.08 -18.09
CA SER A 22 5.64 -4.63 -19.26
C SER A 22 7.04 -5.27 -19.33
N VAL A 23 7.79 -5.22 -18.23
CA VAL A 23 9.16 -5.77 -18.16
C VAL A 23 9.15 -7.29 -18.37
N LEU A 24 8.22 -7.99 -17.74
CA LEU A 24 8.10 -9.44 -17.91
C LEU A 24 7.68 -9.84 -19.33
N SER A 25 6.80 -9.03 -19.96
CA SER A 25 6.37 -9.27 -21.34
C SER A 25 7.52 -9.06 -22.33
N GLU A 26 8.34 -8.03 -22.13
CA GLU A 26 9.53 -7.76 -22.93
C GLU A 26 10.54 -8.89 -22.81
N GLN A 27 10.86 -9.30 -21.57
CA GLN A 27 11.80 -10.41 -21.35
C GLN A 27 11.31 -11.73 -21.97
N CYS A 28 10.00 -11.99 -21.97
CA CYS A 28 9.42 -13.16 -22.63
C CYS A 28 9.66 -13.21 -24.14
N GLN A 29 9.96 -12.08 -24.80
CA GLN A 29 10.30 -12.05 -26.22
C GLN A 29 11.70 -12.61 -26.49
N CYS A 30 12.62 -12.47 -25.53
CA CYS A 30 13.99 -12.97 -25.64
C CYS A 30 14.16 -14.36 -25.03
N THR A 31 13.43 -14.70 -23.97
CA THR A 31 13.53 -15.99 -23.29
C THR A 31 12.22 -16.34 -22.62
N VAL A 32 11.76 -17.59 -22.80
CA VAL A 32 10.54 -18.07 -22.15
C VAL A 32 10.71 -18.03 -20.63
N ILE A 33 9.90 -17.21 -19.94
CA ILE A 33 9.79 -17.21 -18.48
C ILE A 33 8.54 -17.99 -18.07
N PRO A 34 8.69 -19.17 -17.44
CA PRO A 34 7.55 -19.91 -16.91
C PRO A 34 6.81 -19.13 -15.82
N ARG A 35 5.48 -19.31 -15.73
CA ARG A 35 4.62 -18.69 -14.69
C ARG A 35 5.11 -18.94 -13.25
N ARG A 36 5.69 -20.12 -13.00
CA ARG A 36 6.28 -20.49 -11.69
C ARG A 36 7.46 -19.60 -11.28
N VAL A 37 8.11 -18.92 -12.22
CA VAL A 37 9.23 -18.00 -11.97
C VAL A 37 8.73 -16.56 -11.89
N SER A 38 7.86 -16.13 -12.81
CA SER A 38 7.38 -14.74 -12.85
C SER A 38 6.53 -14.34 -11.64
N GLY A 39 5.78 -15.28 -11.03
CA GLY A 39 5.05 -15.03 -9.79
C GLY A 39 5.98 -14.59 -8.65
N PRO A 40 6.96 -15.42 -8.26
CA PRO A 40 7.97 -15.05 -7.25
C PRO A 40 8.71 -13.73 -7.55
N VAL A 41 9.04 -13.46 -8.82
CA VAL A 41 9.72 -12.21 -9.21
C VAL A 41 8.89 -10.97 -8.86
N ARG A 42 7.60 -10.97 -9.18
CA ARG A 42 6.69 -9.85 -8.81
C ARG A 42 6.59 -9.68 -7.31
N GLU A 43 6.55 -10.79 -6.58
CA GLU A 43 6.50 -10.72 -5.11
C GLU A 43 7.78 -10.09 -4.53
N ILE A 44 8.94 -10.46 -5.07
CA ILE A 44 10.23 -9.85 -4.71
C ILE A 44 10.24 -8.35 -5.02
N TRP A 45 9.80 -7.93 -6.21
CA TRP A 45 9.71 -6.53 -6.59
C TRP A 45 8.73 -5.74 -5.71
N GLY A 46 7.55 -6.29 -5.45
CA GLY A 46 6.56 -5.70 -4.56
C GLY A 46 7.04 -5.56 -3.10
N MET A 47 7.95 -6.42 -2.65
CA MET A 47 8.57 -6.31 -1.33
C MET A 47 9.54 -5.14 -1.21
N GLN A 48 10.21 -4.73 -2.29
CA GLN A 48 11.22 -3.66 -2.25
C GLN A 48 10.70 -2.37 -1.63
N ARG A 49 9.52 -1.91 -2.07
CA ARG A 49 8.89 -0.69 -1.53
C ARG A 49 8.57 -0.79 -0.03
N LYS A 50 8.30 -2.00 0.47
CA LYS A 50 7.98 -2.25 1.87
C LYS A 50 9.26 -2.32 2.71
N LEU A 51 10.32 -2.93 2.17
CA LEU A 51 11.65 -2.98 2.79
C LEU A 51 12.25 -1.57 2.95
N GLU A 52 12.02 -0.69 1.98
CA GLU A 52 12.45 0.71 2.04
C GLU A 52 11.70 1.51 3.12
N GLN A 53 10.38 1.32 3.21
CA GLN A 53 9.53 2.06 4.15
C GLN A 53 9.68 1.65 5.62
N ARG A 54 10.20 0.45 5.93
CA ARG A 54 10.50 0.02 7.32
C ARG A 54 9.36 0.26 8.33
N ARG A 55 8.10 0.06 7.92
CA ARG A 55 6.95 0.31 8.80
C ARG A 55 6.97 -0.68 9.98
N PRO A 56 6.95 -0.23 11.24
CA PRO A 56 7.17 -1.09 12.42
C PRO A 56 6.28 -2.34 12.46
N ASN A 57 5.00 -2.18 12.14
CA ASN A 57 4.03 -3.28 12.15
C ASN A 57 4.21 -4.27 10.99
N GLN A 58 4.89 -3.85 9.92
CA GLN A 58 5.11 -4.67 8.72
C GLN A 58 6.47 -5.35 8.73
N VAL A 59 7.48 -4.79 9.40
CA VAL A 59 8.85 -5.34 9.43
C VAL A 59 8.85 -6.81 9.86
N ARG A 60 8.16 -7.14 10.95
CA ARG A 60 8.07 -8.54 11.43
C ARG A 60 7.38 -9.45 10.43
N SER A 61 6.29 -9.00 9.81
CA SER A 61 5.57 -9.77 8.79
C SER A 61 6.41 -9.95 7.53
N LEU A 62 7.19 -8.95 7.13
CA LEU A 62 8.09 -9.02 5.98
C LEU A 62 9.22 -10.00 6.23
N TYR A 63 9.80 -9.99 7.44
CA TYR A 63 10.88 -10.89 7.82
C TYR A 63 10.44 -12.36 7.84
N GLN A 64 9.19 -12.63 8.21
CA GLN A 64 8.61 -13.98 8.22
C GLN A 64 8.22 -14.50 6.82
N ASP A 65 8.24 -13.66 5.78
CA ASP A 65 7.91 -14.09 4.43
C ASP A 65 9.00 -15.03 3.89
N LYS A 66 8.60 -16.15 3.29
CA LYS A 66 9.52 -17.12 2.67
C LYS A 66 10.41 -16.50 1.58
N ARG A 67 10.00 -15.38 1.00
CA ARG A 67 10.73 -14.67 -0.07
C ARG A 67 11.58 -13.51 0.47
N PHE A 68 11.61 -13.29 1.78
CA PHE A 68 12.40 -12.24 2.40
C PHE A 68 13.86 -12.31 1.98
N ARG A 69 14.48 -13.49 1.99
CA ARG A 69 15.90 -13.62 1.63
C ARG A 69 16.18 -13.16 0.20
N ALA A 70 15.38 -13.60 -0.77
CA ALA A 70 15.53 -13.18 -2.16
C ALA A 70 15.27 -11.66 -2.33
N ALA A 71 14.31 -11.10 -1.58
CA ALA A 71 14.05 -9.66 -1.60
C ALA A 71 15.18 -8.84 -0.94
N TYR A 72 15.79 -9.36 0.12
CA TYR A 72 16.95 -8.76 0.77
C TYR A 72 18.18 -8.81 -0.14
N ASP A 73 18.45 -9.95 -0.79
CA ASP A 73 19.55 -10.09 -1.75
C ASP A 73 19.40 -9.09 -2.91
N PHE A 74 18.19 -8.96 -3.44
CA PHE A 74 17.91 -7.96 -4.47
C PHE A 74 18.10 -6.51 -3.97
N MET A 75 17.72 -6.23 -2.73
CA MET A 75 17.94 -4.91 -2.10
C MET A 75 19.44 -4.61 -1.93
N GLN A 76 20.24 -5.62 -1.56
CA GLN A 76 21.69 -5.49 -1.44
C GLN A 76 22.34 -5.22 -2.81
N LEU A 77 21.90 -5.91 -3.86
CA LEU A 77 22.36 -5.63 -5.23
C LEU A 77 22.04 -4.19 -5.64
N ARG A 78 20.83 -3.71 -5.34
CA ARG A 78 20.42 -2.31 -5.60
C ARG A 78 21.27 -1.30 -4.85
N ALA A 79 21.65 -1.60 -3.61
CA ALA A 79 22.55 -0.74 -2.84
C ALA A 79 23.96 -0.71 -3.45
N ASN A 80 24.49 -1.86 -3.85
CA ASN A 80 25.82 -1.98 -4.46
C ASN A 80 25.97 -1.19 -5.77
N ILE A 81 24.88 -1.07 -6.55
CA ILE A 81 24.87 -0.27 -7.79
C ILE A 81 24.49 1.20 -7.56
N GLY A 82 24.29 1.61 -6.31
CA GLY A 82 23.97 3.00 -5.93
C GLY A 82 22.52 3.42 -6.16
N GLU A 83 21.61 2.50 -6.48
CA GLU A 83 20.18 2.79 -6.63
C GLU A 83 19.45 2.97 -5.28
N LEU A 84 20.03 2.42 -4.21
CA LEU A 84 19.51 2.50 -2.86
C LEU A 84 20.63 2.86 -1.89
N ASP A 85 20.32 3.66 -0.88
CA ASP A 85 21.28 3.95 0.19
C ASP A 85 21.57 2.69 1.02
N GLN A 86 22.86 2.41 1.20
CA GLN A 86 23.40 1.29 1.97
C GLN A 86 22.83 1.23 3.39
N SER A 87 22.43 2.37 3.96
CA SER A 87 21.78 2.45 5.28
C SER A 87 20.52 1.58 5.41
N HIS A 88 19.83 1.28 4.31
CA HIS A 88 18.68 0.37 4.30
C HIS A 88 19.10 -1.08 4.54
N VAL A 89 20.16 -1.51 3.86
CA VAL A 89 20.72 -2.86 3.99
C VAL A 89 21.27 -3.06 5.40
N ASP A 90 22.03 -2.09 5.91
CA ASP A 90 22.65 -2.15 7.24
C ASP A 90 21.60 -2.15 8.37
N TRP A 91 20.46 -1.51 8.15
CA TRP A 91 19.33 -1.57 9.09
C TRP A 91 18.73 -2.98 9.14
N TRP A 92 18.50 -3.59 7.98
CA TRP A 92 17.96 -4.95 7.90
C TRP A 92 18.96 -6.01 8.37
N ASP A 93 20.26 -5.77 8.21
CA ASP A 93 21.31 -6.62 8.77
C ASP A 93 21.29 -6.60 10.30
N ARG A 94 21.27 -5.40 10.89
CA ARG A 94 21.11 -5.22 12.34
C ARG A 94 19.81 -5.86 12.86
N TRP A 95 18.71 -5.74 12.13
CA TRP A 95 17.42 -6.34 12.52
C TRP A 95 17.48 -7.87 12.59
N GLN A 96 18.22 -8.50 11.67
CA GLN A 96 18.39 -9.95 11.62
C GLN A 96 19.17 -10.46 12.85
N SER A 97 20.23 -9.77 13.24
CA SER A 97 21.04 -10.10 14.42
C SER A 97 20.44 -9.63 15.75
N ALA A 98 19.42 -8.77 15.72
CA ALA A 98 18.85 -8.16 16.92
C ALA A 98 17.91 -9.11 17.68
N ASP A 99 17.94 -9.00 19.02
CA ASP A 99 17.00 -9.64 19.93
C ASP A 99 15.64 -8.92 19.95
N GLU A 100 14.60 -9.54 20.54
CA GLU A 100 13.23 -8.98 20.52
C GLU A 100 13.13 -7.58 21.15
N GLU A 101 13.93 -7.30 22.20
CA GLU A 101 13.99 -5.99 22.84
C GLU A 101 14.64 -4.94 21.92
N GLN A 102 15.73 -5.30 21.26
CA GLN A 102 16.42 -4.45 20.29
C GLN A 102 15.55 -4.19 19.05
N ARG A 103 14.86 -5.22 18.53
CA ARG A 103 13.87 -5.09 17.45
C ARG A 103 12.75 -4.13 17.82
N SER A 104 12.24 -4.23 19.05
CA SER A 104 11.22 -3.30 19.57
C SER A 104 11.74 -1.86 19.61
N ALA A 105 13.00 -1.64 20.00
CA ALA A 105 13.63 -0.33 19.98
C ALA A 105 13.84 0.21 18.55
N MET A 106 14.35 -0.60 17.63
CA MET A 106 14.56 -0.24 16.22
C MET A 106 13.24 0.15 15.51
N CYS A 107 12.15 -0.54 15.83
CA CYS A 107 10.81 -0.21 15.35
C CYS A 107 10.34 1.17 15.85
N ARG A 108 10.63 1.52 17.11
CA ARG A 108 10.27 2.83 17.69
C ARG A 108 11.06 3.97 17.03
N GLU A 109 12.36 3.75 16.80
CA GLU A 109 13.25 4.70 16.14
C GLU A 109 12.85 4.94 14.67
N SER A 110 12.52 3.88 13.94
CA SER A 110 12.10 3.99 12.53
C SER A 110 10.74 4.69 12.37
N GLY A 111 9.85 4.55 13.36
CA GLY A 111 8.53 5.18 13.38
C GLY A 111 8.55 6.68 13.74
N SER A 112 9.59 7.17 14.42
CA SER A 112 9.68 8.59 14.81
C SER A 112 10.13 9.48 13.63
N GLY A 113 10.98 8.97 12.73
CA GLY A 113 11.45 9.69 11.55
C GLY A 113 10.39 9.92 10.46
N GLN A 114 9.41 9.02 10.32
CA GLN A 114 8.36 9.14 9.28
C GLN A 114 7.13 9.94 9.71
N ARG A 115 7.01 10.29 10.99
CA ARG A 115 5.87 11.06 11.52
C ARG A 115 6.04 12.58 11.34
N ALA A 116 7.21 13.03 10.87
CA ALA A 116 7.54 14.45 10.79
C ALA A 116 6.89 15.21 9.62
N GLU A 117 6.31 14.54 8.62
CA GLU A 117 5.84 15.23 7.41
C GLU A 117 4.33 15.09 7.10
N HIS A 118 3.57 14.40 7.95
CA HIS A 118 2.11 14.49 7.88
C HIS A 118 1.59 15.41 8.98
N LYS A 119 1.57 16.72 8.69
CA LYS A 119 0.85 17.71 9.52
C LYS A 119 -0.56 17.16 9.77
N PRO A 120 -0.97 16.91 11.02
CA PRO A 120 -2.35 16.53 11.28
C PRO A 120 -3.22 17.70 10.84
N ASN A 121 -4.07 17.46 9.83
CA ASN A 121 -5.05 18.43 9.37
C ASN A 121 -5.97 18.74 10.55
N LYS A 122 -5.67 19.82 11.26
CA LYS A 122 -6.35 20.32 12.46
C LYS A 122 -7.65 21.02 12.08
N ASN A 123 -8.40 20.44 11.15
CA ASN A 123 -9.68 20.97 10.70
C ASN A 123 -10.72 19.86 10.49
N ARG A 124 -10.98 19.10 11.56
CA ARG A 124 -12.29 18.48 11.79
C ARG A 124 -13.00 19.22 12.91
N GLY A 125 -13.10 20.54 12.75
CA GLY A 125 -14.02 21.38 13.50
C GLY A 125 -15.43 21.18 12.95
N ASN A 126 -16.26 20.50 13.75
CA ASN A 126 -17.66 20.84 13.99
C ASN A 126 -18.47 21.40 12.79
N LYS A 127 -19.25 20.53 12.15
CA LYS A 127 -20.54 20.93 11.58
C LYS A 127 -21.59 19.89 11.95
N GLY A 128 -22.10 20.03 13.16
CA GLY A 128 -23.34 19.39 13.58
C GLY A 128 -24.41 19.62 12.51
N ARG A 129 -24.88 18.53 11.90
CA ARG A 129 -26.06 18.55 11.04
C ARG A 129 -27.27 18.51 11.97
N PRO A 130 -28.11 19.55 12.05
CA PRO A 130 -29.29 19.50 12.90
C PRO A 130 -30.25 18.44 12.37
N ARG A 131 -30.68 17.56 13.28
CA ARG A 131 -31.74 16.57 13.04
C ARG A 131 -33.00 17.31 12.58
N ARG A 132 -33.32 17.21 11.29
CA ARG A 132 -34.55 17.79 10.72
C ARG A 132 -35.74 17.02 11.27
N SER A 133 -36.52 17.69 12.11
CA SER A 133 -37.78 17.24 12.68
C SER A 133 -38.73 16.79 11.57
N ARG A 134 -39.34 15.62 11.79
CA ARG A 134 -40.43 15.07 10.98
C ARG A 134 -41.66 15.99 11.08
N THR A 135 -41.88 16.83 10.08
CA THR A 135 -43.20 17.46 9.88
C THR A 135 -43.99 16.61 8.90
N ARG A 136 -45.04 15.96 9.40
CA ARG A 136 -46.06 15.26 8.61
C ARG A 136 -46.74 16.29 7.69
N SER A 137 -46.36 16.33 6.43
CA SER A 137 -47.11 17.05 5.40
C SER A 137 -48.21 16.12 4.86
N ARG A 138 -49.44 16.52 5.12
CA ARG A 138 -50.66 15.94 4.56
C ARG A 138 -50.74 16.32 3.08
N TYR A 139 -50.81 15.33 2.20
CA TYR A 139 -51.34 15.46 0.84
C TYR A 139 -52.03 14.13 0.54
N ARG A 140 -53.35 14.03 0.62
CA ARG A 140 -54.36 14.43 -0.38
C ARG A 140 -54.06 13.86 -1.76
N SER A 141 -54.62 12.69 -2.06
CA SER A 141 -55.02 12.19 -3.38
C SER A 141 -55.84 10.92 -3.10
N ARG A 142 -57.18 10.97 -3.06
CA ARG A 142 -58.11 10.92 -4.19
C ARG A 142 -57.83 9.72 -5.11
N SER A 143 -58.41 8.57 -4.76
CA SER A 143 -58.80 7.55 -5.73
C SER A 143 -60.26 7.15 -5.47
N LYS A 144 -61.12 7.53 -6.41
CA LYS A 144 -62.48 7.00 -6.58
C LYS A 144 -62.39 5.49 -6.82
N GLN A 145 -63.25 4.71 -6.16
CA GLN A 145 -64.17 3.73 -6.76
C GLN A 145 -64.69 2.81 -5.67
N GLN A 146 -65.83 3.16 -5.06
CA GLN A 146 -66.84 2.19 -4.64
C GLN A 146 -68.19 2.88 -4.83
N GLY A 147 -68.84 2.53 -5.94
CA GLY A 147 -70.30 2.61 -6.07
C GLY A 147 -70.87 1.35 -5.45
N THR A 148 -71.97 1.54 -4.73
CA THR A 148 -72.65 0.65 -3.79
C THR A 148 -73.33 -0.55 -4.44
N SER A 149 -73.43 -1.65 -3.69
CA SER A 149 -74.40 -2.75 -3.86
C SER A 149 -75.83 -2.23 -3.90
N ASN A 150 -76.66 -2.78 -4.80
CA ASN A 150 -77.65 -3.81 -4.49
C ASN A 150 -78.18 -4.44 -5.79
#